data_AF-A0A3D4R2I9-F1
#
_entry.id   AF-A0A3D4R2I9-F1
#
_cell.length_a   1.000
_cell.length_b   1.000
_cell.length_c   1.000
_cell.angle_alpha   90.00
_cell.angle_beta   90.00
_cell.angle_gamma   90.00
#
_symmetry.space_group_name_H-M   'P 1'
#
loop_
_entity.id
_entity.type
_entity.pdbx_description
1 polymer ?
#
loop_
_entity_poly.entity_id
_entity_poly.type
_entity_poly.pdbx_seq_one_letter_code
_entity_poly.pdbx_strand_id
1 'polypeptide(L)'
;NAGGCWDNAKKIVEVDLKMKNTPLHEASVVGDTVGDPFKDTSSVSLNPVIKFTTLFGLLATEIAVTMTNVNLKYALSAIFFVIALVFVYRSFYSMRISEEKLG
;
A
#
# COMPACT_ATOMS: atom_id res chain seq x y z
N ASN A 1 -12.12 4.88 5.52
CA ASN A 1 -13.38 4.73 6.31
C ASN A 1 -13.12 4.62 7.80
N ALA A 2 -12.33 3.64 8.30
CA ALA A 2 -12.06 3.51 9.74
C ALA A 2 -11.49 4.79 10.41
N GLY A 3 -10.46 5.42 9.83
CA GLY A 3 -9.91 6.68 10.37
C GLY A 3 -10.90 7.85 10.38
N GLY A 4 -11.78 7.95 9.37
CA GLY A 4 -12.84 8.96 9.36
C GLY A 4 -13.94 8.71 10.39
N CYS A 5 -14.23 7.45 10.71
CA CYS A 5 -15.15 7.11 11.80
C CYS A 5 -14.58 7.48 13.17
N TRP A 6 -13.27 7.27 13.40
CA TRP A 6 -12.61 7.68 14.65
C TRP A 6 -12.51 9.20 14.81
N ASP A 7 -12.22 9.94 13.74
CA ASP A 7 -12.26 11.42 13.74
C ASP A 7 -13.66 11.95 14.07
N ASN A 8 -14.70 11.36 13.47
CA ASN A 8 -16.09 11.76 13.75
C ASN A 8 -16.51 11.39 15.18
N ALA A 9 -16.10 10.23 15.70
CA ALA A 9 -16.37 9.83 17.07
C ALA A 9 -15.71 10.79 18.08
N LYS A 10 -14.46 11.21 17.82
CA LYS A 10 -13.78 12.24 18.61
C LYS A 10 -14.55 13.57 18.59
N LYS A 11 -15.00 14.02 17.42
CA LYS A 11 -15.80 15.25 17.28
C LYS A 11 -17.11 15.22 18.07
N ILE A 12 -17.81 14.08 18.10
CA ILE A 12 -19.02 13.92 18.93
C ILE A 12 -18.70 14.08 20.42
N VAL A 13 -17.59 13.50 20.90
CA VAL A 13 -17.16 13.63 22.31
C VAL A 13 -16.77 15.07 22.64
N GLU A 14 -16.13 15.78 21.71
CA GLU A 14 -15.68 17.16 21.91
C GLU A 14 -16.79 18.21 21.82
N VAL A 15 -17.74 18.04 20.90
CA VAL A 15 -18.73 19.07 20.54
C VAL A 15 -20.10 18.79 21.14
N ASP A 16 -20.64 17.60 20.91
CA ASP A 16 -22.01 17.26 21.33
C ASP A 16 -22.05 16.90 22.82
N LEU A 17 -21.09 16.08 23.28
CA LEU A 17 -21.02 15.67 24.68
C LEU A 17 -20.25 16.68 25.55
N LYS A 18 -19.46 17.58 24.95
CA LYS A 18 -18.61 18.58 25.64
C LYS A 18 -17.70 18.01 26.73
N MET A 19 -17.31 16.73 26.60
CA MET A 19 -16.53 16.01 27.61
C MET A 19 -15.03 16.10 27.34
N LYS A 20 -14.51 17.29 27.04
CA LYS A 20 -13.07 17.51 26.85
C LYS A 20 -12.30 17.25 28.15
N ASN A 21 -11.11 16.68 28.04
CA ASN A 21 -10.26 16.25 29.17
C ASN A 21 -10.87 15.16 30.08
N THR A 22 -11.84 14.39 29.57
CA THR A 22 -12.32 13.19 30.26
C THR A 22 -11.58 11.95 29.78
N PRO A 23 -11.60 10.84 30.54
CA PRO A 23 -11.04 9.56 30.07
C PRO A 23 -11.64 9.09 28.73
N LEU A 24 -12.89 9.44 28.46
CA LEU A 24 -13.55 9.13 27.19
C LEU A 24 -12.98 9.95 26.03
N HIS A 25 -12.62 11.22 26.28
CA HIS A 25 -11.96 12.05 25.27
C HIS A 25 -10.56 11.53 24.96
N GLU A 26 -9.76 11.20 25.98
CA GLU A 26 -8.42 10.62 25.77
C GLU A 26 -8.48 9.35 24.92
N ALA A 27 -9.41 8.44 25.21
CA ALA A 27 -9.60 7.23 24.41
C ALA A 27 -9.97 7.53 22.94
N SER A 28 -10.82 8.53 22.70
CA SER A 28 -11.21 8.94 21.34
C SER A 28 -10.06 9.62 20.57
N VAL A 29 -9.18 10.35 21.26
CA VAL A 29 -7.97 10.97 20.69
C VAL A 29 -6.96 9.91 20.25
N VAL A 30 -6.77 8.84 21.05
CA VAL A 30 -5.89 7.74 20.66
C VAL A 30 -6.40 7.05 19.39
N GLY A 31 -7.71 6.80 19.30
CA GLY A 31 -8.32 6.21 18.10
C GLY A 31 -8.13 7.05 16.84
N ASP A 32 -8.30 8.37 16.96
CA ASP A 32 -8.08 9.30 15.86
C ASP A 32 -6.59 9.37 15.45
N THR A 33 -5.68 9.42 16.42
CA THR A 33 -4.22 9.45 16.18
C THR A 33 -3.74 8.20 15.42
N VAL A 34 -4.30 7.03 15.72
CA VAL A 34 -4.02 5.79 14.97
C VAL A 34 -4.66 5.83 13.58
N GLY A 35 -5.80 6.50 13.43
CA GLY A 35 -6.56 6.62 12.19
C GLY A 35 -6.00 7.63 11.18
N ASP A 36 -5.32 8.68 11.64
CA ASP A 36 -4.83 9.79 10.83
C ASP A 36 -3.86 9.35 9.71
N PRO A 37 -2.84 8.50 9.95
CA PRO A 37 -1.98 8.01 8.87
C PRO A 37 -2.76 7.26 7.78
N PHE A 38 -3.76 6.48 8.17
CA PHE A 38 -4.57 5.71 7.22
C PHE A 38 -5.52 6.60 6.43
N LYS A 39 -6.15 7.59 7.07
CA LYS A 39 -7.08 8.52 6.45
C LYS A 39 -6.35 9.50 5.55
N ASP A 40 -5.35 10.22 6.06
CA ASP A 40 -4.79 11.39 5.39
C ASP A 40 -3.58 11.07 4.52
N THR A 41 -2.88 9.97 4.78
CA THR A 41 -1.68 9.59 4.01
C THR A 41 -1.96 8.39 3.11
N SER A 42 -2.16 7.21 3.70
CA SER A 42 -2.23 5.97 2.92
C SER A 42 -3.47 5.93 2.01
N SER A 43 -4.66 6.30 2.51
CA SER A 43 -5.88 6.19 1.69
C SER A 43 -5.93 7.18 0.52
N VAL A 44 -5.43 8.41 0.71
CA VAL A 44 -5.34 9.41 -0.36
C VAL A 44 -4.31 8.98 -1.42
N SER A 45 -3.18 8.38 -1.00
CA SER A 45 -2.10 7.95 -1.90
C SER A 45 -2.46 6.75 -2.77
N LEU A 46 -3.38 5.88 -2.35
CA LEU A 46 -3.73 4.67 -3.10
C LEU A 46 -4.40 4.96 -4.45
N ASN A 47 -5.22 6.01 -4.55
CA ASN A 47 -5.93 6.33 -5.80
C ASN A 47 -4.97 6.71 -6.94
N PRO A 48 -3.98 7.62 -6.74
CA PRO A 48 -2.90 7.84 -7.70
C PRO A 48 -2.08 6.58 -8.00
N VAL A 49 -1.69 5.81 -6.98
CA VAL A 49 -0.88 4.60 -7.16
C VAL A 49 -1.56 3.61 -8.10
N ILE A 50 -2.86 3.35 -7.91
CA ILE A 50 -3.63 2.47 -8.79
C ILE A 50 -3.68 3.02 -10.21
N LYS A 51 -4.03 4.30 -10.38
CA LYS A 51 -4.16 4.92 -11.71
C LYS A 51 -2.86 4.93 -12.49
N PHE A 52 -1.74 5.23 -11.84
CA PHE A 52 -0.43 5.24 -12.49
C PHE A 52 0.04 3.82 -12.81
N THR A 53 -0.14 2.87 -11.88
CA THR A 53 0.27 1.47 -12.12
C THR A 53 -0.49 0.85 -13.28
N THR A 54 -1.80 1.08 -13.37
CA THR A 54 -2.61 0.57 -14.49
C THR A 54 -2.27 1.25 -15.81
N LEU A 55 -2.02 2.57 -15.81
CA LEU A 55 -1.56 3.30 -16.99
C LEU A 55 -0.23 2.76 -17.52
N PHE A 56 0.78 2.59 -16.64
CA PHE A 56 2.07 2.03 -17.04
C PHE A 56 1.95 0.60 -17.54
N GLY A 57 1.09 -0.23 -16.93
CA GLY A 57 0.83 -1.60 -17.39
C GLY A 57 0.25 -1.66 -18.80
N LEU A 58 -0.70 -0.77 -19.12
CA LEU A 58 -1.27 -0.67 -20.47
C LEU A 58 -0.22 -0.23 -21.49
N LEU A 59 0.57 0.80 -21.19
CA LEU A 59 1.65 1.28 -22.07
C LEU A 59 2.71 0.20 -22.32
N ALA A 60 3.12 -0.52 -21.27
CA ALA A 60 4.07 -1.62 -21.41
C ALA A 60 3.52 -2.75 -22.30
N THR A 61 2.23 -3.05 -22.18
CA THR A 61 1.55 -4.05 -23.02
C THR A 61 1.50 -3.61 -24.48
N GLU A 62 1.19 -2.34 -24.75
CA GLU A 62 1.16 -1.78 -26.10
C GLU A 62 2.53 -1.85 -26.78
N ILE A 63 3.60 -1.50 -26.06
CA ILE A 63 4.99 -1.63 -26.55
C ILE A 63 5.31 -3.09 -26.87
N ALA A 64 4.90 -4.03 -26.01
CA ALA A 64 5.15 -5.45 -26.23
C ALA A 64 4.40 -6.03 -27.45
N VAL A 65 3.23 -5.48 -27.78
CA VAL A 65 2.42 -5.89 -28.95
C VAL A 65 2.92 -5.26 -30.24
N THR A 66 3.31 -3.98 -30.21
CA THR A 66 3.77 -3.23 -31.38
C THR A 66 5.17 -3.63 -31.86
N MET A 67 5.95 -4.33 -31.03
CA MET A 67 7.30 -4.76 -31.39
C MET A 67 7.29 -5.86 -32.47
N THR A 68 7.70 -5.50 -33.68
CA THR A 68 7.65 -6.35 -34.88
C THR A 68 8.78 -7.38 -34.97
N ASN A 69 9.90 -7.16 -34.27
CA ASN A 69 11.04 -8.08 -34.31
C ASN A 69 10.83 -9.26 -33.35
N VAL A 70 10.52 -10.42 -33.92
CA VAL A 70 10.13 -11.64 -33.19
C VAL A 70 11.27 -12.18 -32.32
N ASN A 71 12.52 -12.16 -32.82
CA ASN A 71 13.68 -12.66 -32.06
C ASN A 71 13.94 -11.81 -30.83
N LEU A 72 13.85 -10.48 -30.99
CA LEU A 72 14.04 -9.52 -29.90
C LEU A 72 12.92 -9.63 -28.86
N LYS A 73 11.67 -9.93 -29.29
CA LYS A 73 10.53 -10.18 -28.40
C LYS A 73 10.75 -11.38 -27.49
N TYR A 74 11.15 -12.52 -28.06
CA TYR A 74 11.43 -13.72 -27.26
C TYR A 74 12.65 -13.53 -26.34
N ALA A 75 13.71 -12.86 -26.82
CA ALA A 75 14.88 -12.57 -26.00
C ALA A 75 14.54 -11.69 -24.79
N LEU A 76 13.83 -10.57 -24.99
CA LEU A 76 13.39 -9.71 -23.88
C LEU A 76 12.42 -10.43 -22.95
N SER A 77 11.47 -11.19 -23.48
CA SER A 77 10.53 -11.97 -22.66
C SER A 77 11.24 -12.98 -21.77
N ALA A 78 12.23 -13.70 -22.29
CA ALA A 78 13.05 -14.63 -21.52
C ALA A 78 13.83 -13.92 -20.41
N ILE A 79 14.45 -12.77 -20.70
CA ILE A 79 15.18 -11.96 -19.72
C ILE A 79 14.24 -11.49 -18.59
N PHE A 80 13.10 -10.88 -18.93
CA PHE A 80 12.13 -10.42 -17.92
C PHE A 80 11.59 -11.57 -17.08
N PHE A 81 11.36 -12.74 -17.68
CA PHE A 81 10.91 -13.93 -16.95
C PHE A 81 11.96 -14.43 -15.95
N VAL A 82 13.23 -14.49 -16.34
CA VAL A 82 14.32 -14.88 -15.44
C VAL A 82 14.46 -13.87 -14.30
N ILE A 83 14.39 -12.56 -14.59
CA ILE A 83 14.42 -11.52 -13.54
C ILE A 83 13.25 -11.68 -12.57
N ALA A 84 12.04 -11.94 -13.08
CA ALA A 84 10.86 -12.16 -12.25
C ALA A 84 11.03 -13.39 -11.35
N LEU A 85 11.56 -14.50 -11.87
CA LEU A 85 11.85 -15.70 -11.07
C LEU A 85 12.88 -15.41 -9.96
N VAL A 86 13.96 -14.70 -10.28
CA VAL A 86 14.98 -14.31 -9.29
C VAL A 86 14.38 -13.40 -8.22
N PHE A 87 13.55 -12.43 -8.61
CA PHE A 87 12.87 -11.54 -7.67
C PHE A 87 11.92 -12.30 -6.75
N VAL A 88 11.10 -13.19 -7.29
CA VAL A 88 10.18 -14.04 -6.52
C VAL A 88 10.97 -14.90 -5.54
N TYR A 89 11.98 -15.62 -6.02
CA TYR A 89 12.84 -16.44 -5.17
C TYR A 89 13.47 -15.59 -4.05
N ARG A 90 14.09 -14.46 -4.39
CA ARG A 90 14.69 -13.59 -3.37
C ARG A 90 13.65 -13.04 -2.39
N SER A 91 12.47 -12.63 -2.85
CA SER A 91 11.40 -12.10 -1.98
C SER A 91 10.94 -13.15 -0.97
N PHE A 92 10.67 -14.38 -1.41
CA PHE A 92 10.21 -15.45 -0.52
C PHE A 92 11.31 -15.99 0.40
N TYR A 93 12.54 -16.12 -0.08
CA TYR A 93 13.63 -16.73 0.70
C TYR A 93 14.40 -15.72 1.57
N SER A 94 14.48 -14.44 1.19
CA SER A 94 15.14 -13.40 1.99
C SER A 94 14.28 -12.88 3.14
N MET A 95 12.94 -13.07 3.11
CA MET A 95 12.04 -12.68 4.20
C MET A 95 11.79 -13.80 5.21
N ARG A 96 12.32 -15.01 4.98
CA ARG A 96 12.26 -16.07 5.96
C ARG A 96 13.20 -15.70 7.10
N ILE A 97 12.65 -15.19 8.20
CA ILE A 97 13.37 -14.98 9.46
C ILE A 97 14.02 -16.32 9.79
N SER A 98 15.35 -16.40 9.70
CA SER A 98 16.09 -17.54 10.22
C SER A 98 15.81 -17.59 11.72
N GLU A 99 15.41 -18.76 12.22
CA GLU A 99 15.18 -19.02 13.65
C GLU A 99 16.43 -18.79 14.53
N GLU A 100 17.54 -18.37 13.93
CA GLU A 100 18.87 -18.18 14.53
C GLU A 100 19.03 -16.87 15.33
N LYS A 101 17.93 -16.18 15.69
CA LYS A 101 17.94 -15.03 16.63
C LYS A 101 17.12 -15.28 17.90
N LEU A 102 16.98 -16.54 18.29
CA LEU A 102 16.38 -16.98 19.57
C LEU A 102 17.39 -17.75 20.45
N GLY A 103 18.69 -17.50 20.27
CA GLY A 103 19.76 -17.92 21.18
C GLY A 103 20.17 -16.79 22.11
#